data_AF-A0A9Q0SYA6-F1
#
_entry.id   AF-A0A9Q0SYA6-F1
#
_cell.length_a   1.000
_cell.length_b   1.000
_cell.length_c   1.000
_cell.angle_alpha   90.00
_cell.angle_beta   90.00
_cell.angle_gamma   90.00
#
_symmetry.space_group_name_H-M   'P 1'
#
loop_
_entity.id
_entity.type
_entity.pdbx_description
1 polymer ?
#
loop_
_entity_poly.entity_id
_entity_poly.type
_entity_poly.pdbx_seq_one_letter_code
_entity_poly.pdbx_strand_id
1 'polypeptide(L)'
;MAASLGTQRNSDGIYRAIDIYLDKHRYLTEVEREEVCRVLDCQKMSPEACEHAAKNERFPVRFVVQVLLVAQMQLRDTVTKEVQVFDDKLRREAAEDEEKKGLDEEEVRAEMEKMSIKVMELERECCMMREEIEHTCTHQKSKRGKASMWRKMKRKLGCASSTHDCNCQAKRKKKS
;
A
#
# COMPACT_ATOMS: atom_id res chain seq x y z
N MET A 1 -6.30 -37.79 19.79
CA MET A 1 -7.05 -38.04 18.55
C MET A 1 -6.04 -38.25 17.44
N ALA A 2 -5.93 -39.48 16.92
CA ALA A 2 -5.01 -39.80 15.85
C ALA A 2 -5.51 -39.16 14.55
N ALA A 3 -4.72 -38.25 13.97
CA ALA A 3 -4.96 -37.74 12.62
C ALA A 3 -4.75 -38.91 11.64
N SER A 4 -5.83 -39.37 11.02
CA SER A 4 -5.74 -40.23 9.85
C SER A 4 -5.13 -39.38 8.73
N LEU A 5 -3.81 -39.44 8.58
CA LEU A 5 -3.12 -39.02 7.38
C LEU A 5 -3.56 -39.99 6.28
N GLY A 6 -4.71 -39.67 5.66
CA GLY A 6 -5.11 -40.29 4.42
C GLY A 6 -3.96 -40.10 3.45
N THR A 7 -3.21 -41.17 3.19
CA THR A 7 -2.15 -41.16 2.19
C THR A 7 -2.83 -40.76 0.89
N GLN A 8 -2.59 -39.54 0.41
CA GLN A 8 -3.09 -39.10 -0.90
C GLN A 8 -2.34 -39.92 -1.93
N ARG A 9 -2.88 -41.11 -2.24
CA ARG A 9 -2.30 -42.02 -3.22
C ARG A 9 -2.58 -41.43 -4.59
N ASN A 10 -1.52 -40.98 -5.27
CA ASN A 10 -1.61 -40.51 -6.65
C ASN A 10 -1.99 -41.66 -7.57
N SER A 11 -2.90 -41.41 -8.51
CA SER A 11 -3.39 -42.39 -9.49
C SER A 11 -2.39 -42.69 -10.62
N ASP A 12 -1.22 -42.03 -10.64
CA ASP A 12 -0.21 -42.17 -11.69
C ASP A 12 0.26 -43.63 -11.91
N GLY A 13 0.32 -44.42 -10.84
CA GLY A 13 0.64 -45.84 -10.93
C GLY A 13 -0.43 -46.62 -11.70
N ILE A 14 -1.70 -46.32 -11.46
CA ILE A 14 -2.84 -46.92 -12.15
C ILE A 14 -2.85 -46.47 -13.61
N TYR A 15 -2.64 -45.18 -13.85
CA TYR A 15 -2.52 -44.62 -15.18
C TYR A 15 -1.44 -45.33 -16.00
N ARG A 16 -0.23 -45.47 -15.46
CA ARG A 16 0.89 -46.13 -16.14
C ARG A 16 0.58 -47.60 -16.45
N ALA A 17 -0.09 -48.30 -15.53
CA ALA A 17 -0.50 -49.69 -15.76
C ALA A 17 -1.51 -49.79 -16.91
N ILE A 18 -2.52 -48.91 -16.94
CA ILE A 18 -3.51 -48.86 -18.02
C ILE A 18 -2.84 -48.51 -19.35
N ASP A 19 -1.94 -47.52 -19.36
CA ASP A 19 -1.25 -47.10 -20.57
C ASP A 19 -0.44 -48.24 -21.22
N ILE A 20 0.31 -48.97 -20.40
CA ILE A 20 1.05 -50.17 -20.86
C ILE A 20 0.08 -51.27 -21.30
N TYR A 21 -1.02 -51.47 -20.57
CA TYR A 21 -2.02 -52.46 -20.94
C TYR A 21 -2.61 -52.17 -22.32
N LEU A 22 -3.05 -50.93 -22.57
CA LEU A 22 -3.56 -50.48 -23.86
C LEU A 22 -2.49 -50.54 -24.97
N ASP A 23 -1.22 -50.32 -24.65
CA ASP A 23 -0.13 -50.52 -25.61
C ASP A 23 -0.03 -51.96 -26.11
N LYS A 24 -0.12 -52.92 -25.17
CA LYS A 24 0.03 -54.36 -25.46
C LYS A 24 -1.24 -55.00 -26.00
N HIS A 25 -2.40 -54.36 -25.81
CA HIS A 25 -3.71 -54.88 -26.19
C HIS A 25 -4.39 -53.97 -27.24
N ARG A 26 -3.72 -53.71 -28.36
CA ARG A 26 -4.25 -52.85 -29.44
C ARG A 26 -5.51 -53.40 -30.12
N TYR A 27 -5.82 -54.67 -29.91
CA TYR A 27 -7.00 -55.36 -30.43
C TYR A 27 -8.27 -55.11 -29.61
N LEU A 28 -8.18 -54.45 -28.45
CA LEU A 28 -9.35 -54.12 -27.65
C LEU A 28 -10.30 -53.19 -28.40
N THR A 29 -11.58 -53.51 -28.30
CA THR A 29 -12.69 -52.69 -28.77
C THR A 29 -12.80 -51.40 -27.95
N GLU A 30 -13.50 -50.40 -28.49
CA GLU A 30 -13.71 -49.13 -27.79
C GLU A 30 -14.38 -49.33 -26.43
N VAL A 31 -15.36 -50.22 -26.34
CA VAL A 31 -16.09 -50.53 -25.10
C VAL A 31 -15.16 -51.12 -24.03
N GLU A 32 -14.31 -52.08 -24.40
CA GLU A 32 -13.34 -52.66 -23.45
C GLU A 32 -12.33 -51.62 -22.97
N ARG A 33 -11.87 -50.73 -23.86
CA ARG A 33 -10.99 -49.62 -23.47
C ARG A 33 -11.68 -48.67 -22.51
N GLU A 34 -12.96 -48.35 -22.75
CA GLU A 34 -13.74 -47.52 -21.83
C GLU A 34 -13.91 -48.16 -20.45
N GLU A 35 -14.14 -49.47 -20.37
CA GLU A 35 -14.24 -50.21 -19.12
C GLU A 35 -12.93 -50.19 -18.33
N VAL A 36 -11.81 -50.45 -19.01
CA VAL A 36 -10.48 -50.40 -18.40
C VAL A 36 -10.15 -48.99 -17.88
N CYS A 37 -10.54 -47.94 -18.61
CA CYS A 37 -10.27 -46.56 -18.20
C CYS A 37 -11.16 -46.08 -17.04
N ARG A 38 -12.30 -46.73 -16.78
CA ARG A 38 -13.27 -46.32 -15.75
C ARG A 38 -12.72 -46.37 -14.33
N VAL A 39 -11.74 -47.23 -14.07
CA VAL A 39 -11.13 -47.37 -12.74
C VAL A 39 -10.16 -46.24 -12.40
N LEU A 40 -9.80 -45.40 -13.37
CA LEU A 40 -8.82 -44.35 -13.21
C LEU A 40 -9.47 -43.05 -12.70
N ASP A 41 -9.08 -42.65 -11.48
CA ASP A 41 -9.46 -41.35 -10.93
C ASP A 41 -8.52 -40.25 -11.44
N CYS A 42 -8.99 -39.53 -12.46
CA CYS A 42 -8.25 -38.45 -13.12
C CYS A 42 -7.97 -37.27 -12.18
N GLN A 43 -8.79 -37.04 -11.16
CA GLN A 43 -8.59 -35.92 -10.22
C GLN A 43 -7.39 -36.14 -9.30
N LYS A 44 -7.00 -37.40 -9.09
CA LYS A 44 -5.84 -37.79 -8.30
C LYS A 44 -4.61 -38.09 -9.16
N MET A 45 -4.58 -37.68 -10.42
CA MET A 45 -3.39 -37.77 -11.26
C MET A 45 -2.55 -36.51 -11.13
N SER A 46 -1.24 -36.66 -11.27
CA SER A 46 -0.32 -35.54 -11.44
C SER A 46 -0.58 -34.78 -12.76
N PRO A 47 -0.24 -33.48 -12.83
CA PRO A 47 -0.39 -32.71 -14.06
C PRO A 47 0.43 -33.30 -15.22
N GLU A 48 1.59 -33.87 -14.95
CA GLU A 48 2.43 -34.54 -15.96
C GLU A 48 1.73 -35.79 -16.52
N ALA A 49 1.08 -36.58 -15.65
CA ALA A 49 0.31 -37.75 -16.08
C ALA A 49 -0.96 -37.34 -16.85
N CYS A 50 -1.63 -36.25 -16.45
CA CYS A 50 -2.76 -35.68 -17.19
C CYS A 50 -2.33 -35.20 -18.59
N GLU A 51 -1.18 -34.54 -18.71
CA GLU A 51 -0.65 -34.10 -20.00
C GLU A 51 -0.34 -35.29 -20.91
N HIS A 52 0.31 -36.32 -20.38
CA HIS A 52 0.60 -37.53 -21.15
C HIS A 52 -0.69 -38.23 -21.59
N ALA A 53 -1.70 -38.32 -20.71
CA ALA A 53 -3.00 -38.90 -21.03
C ALA A 53 -3.77 -38.10 -22.08
N ALA A 54 -3.68 -36.77 -22.04
CA ALA A 54 -4.33 -35.88 -23.02
C ALA A 54 -3.77 -36.05 -24.44
N LYS A 55 -2.49 -36.39 -24.57
CA LYS A 55 -1.81 -36.57 -25.87
C LYS A 55 -1.91 -38.00 -26.41
N ASN A 56 -2.51 -38.93 -25.66
CA ASN A 56 -2.44 -40.35 -25.98
C ASN A 56 -3.66 -40.82 -26.78
N GLU A 57 -3.42 -41.11 -28.06
CA GLU A 57 -4.45 -41.54 -29.02
C GLU A 57 -5.04 -42.93 -28.74
N ARG A 58 -4.47 -43.71 -27.81
CA ARG A 58 -4.98 -45.06 -27.48
C ARG A 58 -6.19 -45.01 -26.56
N PHE A 59 -6.37 -43.91 -25.83
CA PHE A 59 -7.49 -43.74 -24.91
C PHE A 59 -8.77 -43.35 -25.65
N PRO A 60 -9.95 -43.79 -25.16
CA PRO A 60 -11.23 -43.33 -25.70
C PRO A 60 -11.36 -41.81 -25.63
N VAL A 61 -11.98 -41.18 -26.64
CA VAL A 61 -12.15 -39.72 -26.72
C VAL A 61 -12.84 -39.18 -25.46
N ARG A 62 -13.86 -39.89 -24.96
CA ARG A 62 -14.58 -39.52 -23.73
C ARG A 62 -13.65 -39.44 -22.51
N PHE A 63 -12.66 -40.33 -22.42
CA PHE A 63 -11.67 -40.33 -21.35
C PHE A 63 -10.71 -39.15 -21.48
N VAL A 64 -10.20 -38.89 -22.69
CA VAL A 64 -9.31 -37.76 -22.96
C VAL A 64 -9.97 -36.42 -22.63
N VAL A 65 -11.25 -36.25 -22.97
CA VAL A 65 -12.03 -35.06 -22.60
C VAL A 65 -12.14 -34.89 -21.09
N GLN A 66 -12.35 -35.98 -20.34
CA GLN A 66 -12.38 -35.94 -18.88
C GLN A 66 -11.04 -35.50 -18.28
N VAL A 67 -9.94 -36.03 -18.79
CA VAL A 67 -8.57 -35.63 -18.38
C VAL A 67 -8.33 -34.15 -18.66
N LEU A 68 -8.69 -33.67 -19.85
CA LEU A 68 -8.54 -32.26 -20.23
C LEU A 68 -9.36 -31.33 -19.33
N LEU A 69 -10.58 -31.71 -18.98
CA LEU A 69 -11.40 -30.95 -18.04
C LEU A 69 -10.75 -30.86 -16.66
N VAL A 70 -10.18 -31.97 -16.17
CA VAL A 70 -9.44 -31.98 -14.89
C VAL A 70 -8.21 -31.07 -14.96
N ALA A 71 -7.43 -31.16 -16.03
CA ALA A 71 -6.26 -30.30 -16.23
C ALA A 71 -6.66 -28.81 -16.26
N GLN A 72 -7.77 -28.48 -16.93
CA GLN A 72 -8.29 -27.11 -16.96
C GLN A 72 -8.74 -26.61 -15.58
N MET A 73 -9.41 -27.45 -14.78
CA MET A 73 -9.81 -27.10 -13.42
C MET A 73 -8.59 -26.86 -12.52
N GLN A 74 -7.58 -27.73 -12.60
CA GLN A 74 -6.33 -27.56 -11.84
C GLN A 74 -5.64 -26.24 -12.19
N LEU A 75 -5.55 -25.89 -13.47
CA LEU A 75 -5.00 -24.61 -13.93
C LEU A 75 -5.79 -23.41 -13.41
N ARG A 76 -7.12 -23.47 -13.43
CA ARG A 76 -7.96 -22.38 -12.90
C ARG A 76 -7.72 -22.20 -11.40
N ASP A 77 -7.58 -23.30 -10.66
CA ASP A 77 -7.35 -23.24 -9.22
C ASP A 77 -5.96 -22.69 -8.88
N THR A 78 -4.93 -23.01 -9.66
CA THR A 78 -3.59 -22.42 -9.48
C THR A 78 -3.60 -20.93 -9.79
N VAL A 79 -4.20 -20.51 -10.90
CA VAL A 79 -4.33 -19.09 -11.26
C VAL A 79 -5.09 -18.31 -10.19
N THR A 80 -6.19 -18.88 -9.67
CA THR A 80 -6.98 -18.23 -8.61
C THR A 80 -6.16 -18.05 -7.34
N LYS A 81 -5.36 -19.05 -6.96
CA LYS A 81 -4.45 -18.95 -5.80
C LYS A 81 -3.37 -17.91 -6.01
N GLU A 82 -2.77 -17.84 -7.21
CA GLU A 82 -1.77 -16.83 -7.53
C GLU A 82 -2.35 -15.42 -7.44
N VAL A 83 -3.53 -15.17 -8.01
CA VAL A 83 -4.22 -13.87 -7.92
C VAL A 83 -4.48 -13.49 -6.46
N GLN A 84 -4.94 -14.42 -5.63
CA GLN A 84 -5.13 -14.16 -4.19
C GLN A 84 -3.82 -13.78 -3.49
N VAL A 85 -2.72 -14.46 -3.82
CA VAL A 85 -1.40 -14.14 -3.26
C VAL A 85 -0.94 -12.73 -3.68
N PHE A 86 -1.21 -12.34 -4.94
CA PHE A 86 -0.92 -10.98 -5.40
C PHE A 86 -1.76 -9.92 -4.67
N ASP A 87 -3.07 -10.16 -4.52
CA ASP A 87 -3.97 -9.25 -3.79
C ASP A 87 -3.55 -9.10 -2.31
N ASP A 88 -3.21 -10.21 -1.65
CA ASP A 88 -2.71 -10.20 -0.27
C ASP A 88 -1.38 -9.45 -0.15
N LYS A 89 -0.51 -9.56 -1.15
CA LYS A 89 0.77 -8.84 -1.18
C LYS A 89 0.55 -7.33 -1.34
N LEU A 90 -0.27 -6.92 -2.31
CA LEU A 90 -0.61 -5.50 -2.52
C LEU A 90 -1.24 -4.89 -1.27
N ARG A 91 -2.11 -5.65 -0.59
CA ARG A 91 -2.78 -5.20 0.63
C ARG A 91 -1.80 -5.05 1.81
N ARG A 92 -0.77 -5.88 1.90
CA ARG A 92 0.32 -5.71 2.90
C ARG A 92 1.17 -4.48 2.59
N GLU A 93 1.58 -4.31 1.34
CA GLU A 93 2.36 -3.14 0.91
C GLU A 93 1.60 -1.82 1.19
N ALA A 94 0.29 -1.78 0.91
CA ALA A 94 -0.53 -0.62 1.21
C ALA A 94 -0.67 -0.33 2.72
N ALA A 95 -0.72 -1.37 3.57
CA ALA A 95 -0.80 -1.20 5.02
C ALA A 95 0.51 -0.63 5.60
N GLU A 96 1.66 -1.10 5.10
CA GLU A 96 2.99 -0.62 5.50
C GLU A 96 3.22 0.85 5.08
N ASP A 97 2.75 1.25 3.88
CA ASP A 97 2.82 2.63 3.41
C ASP A 97 1.96 3.59 4.24
N GLU A 98 0.77 3.17 4.67
CA GLU A 98 -0.11 3.98 5.51
C GLU A 98 0.44 4.16 6.93
N GLU A 99 1.04 3.12 7.52
CA GLU A 99 1.71 3.22 8.83
C GLU A 99 2.89 4.19 8.78
N LYS A 100 3.67 4.15 7.70
CA LYS A 100 4.81 5.05 7.49
C LYS A 100 4.38 6.51 7.32
N LYS A 101 3.32 6.77 6.54
CA LYS A 101 2.75 8.14 6.42
C LYS A 101 2.26 8.67 7.76
N GLY A 102 1.65 7.83 8.60
CA GLY A 102 1.17 8.23 9.93
C GLY A 102 2.31 8.71 10.83
N LEU A 103 3.46 8.04 10.79
CA LEU A 103 4.66 8.44 11.54
C LEU A 103 5.20 9.80 11.06
N ASP A 104 5.30 10.00 9.75
CA ASP A 104 5.77 11.27 9.17
C ASP A 104 4.81 12.42 9.50
N GLU A 105 3.48 12.18 9.48
CA GLU A 105 2.48 13.19 9.84
C GLU A 105 2.52 13.60 11.33
N GLU A 106 2.77 12.64 12.24
CA GLU A 106 2.91 12.92 13.67
C GLU A 106 4.18 13.70 13.97
N GLU A 107 5.31 13.35 13.33
CA GLU A 107 6.57 14.07 13.47
C GLU A 107 6.45 15.53 12.97
N VAL A 108 5.87 15.73 11.79
CA VAL A 108 5.63 17.07 11.24
C VAL A 108 4.73 17.89 12.16
N ARG A 109 3.71 17.27 12.77
CA ARG A 109 2.82 17.94 13.74
C ARG A 109 3.59 18.37 14.99
N ALA A 110 4.43 17.49 15.54
CA ALA A 110 5.23 17.78 16.73
C ALA A 110 6.24 18.92 16.46
N GLU A 111 6.89 18.93 15.29
CA GLU A 111 7.78 20.02 14.89
C GLU A 111 7.03 21.35 14.72
N MET A 112 5.80 21.31 14.18
CA MET A 112 4.97 22.51 14.04
C MET A 112 4.56 23.09 15.40
N GLU A 113 4.28 22.25 16.40
CA GLU A 113 3.97 22.68 17.77
C GLU A 113 5.18 23.35 18.45
N LYS A 114 6.38 22.76 18.30
CA LYS A 114 7.63 23.38 18.78
C LYS A 114 7.86 24.76 18.14
N MET A 115 7.62 24.87 16.84
CA MET A 115 7.74 26.14 16.12
C MET A 115 6.72 27.16 16.65
N SER A 116 5.48 26.74 16.91
CA SER A 116 4.44 27.59 17.48
C SER A 116 4.85 28.17 18.83
N ILE A 117 5.43 27.37 19.72
CA ILE A 117 5.91 27.83 21.04
C ILE A 117 6.97 28.92 20.87
N LYS A 118 7.96 28.67 20.02
CA LYS A 118 9.04 29.64 19.73
C LYS A 118 8.49 30.95 19.17
N VAL A 119 7.49 30.89 18.28
CA VAL A 119 6.83 32.08 17.74
C VAL A 119 6.13 32.88 18.84
N MET A 120 5.39 32.22 19.73
CA MET A 120 4.72 32.91 20.84
C MET A 120 5.71 33.59 21.79
N GLU A 121 6.86 32.96 22.08
CA GLU A 121 7.91 33.58 22.91
C GLU A 121 8.48 34.83 22.25
N LEU A 122 8.80 34.76 20.95
CA LEU A 122 9.29 35.91 20.18
C LEU A 122 8.25 37.04 20.10
N GLU A 123 6.98 36.71 19.91
CA GLU A 123 5.89 37.69 19.91
C GLU A 123 5.77 38.39 21.27
N ARG A 124 5.90 37.64 22.37
CA ARG A 124 5.92 38.19 23.73
C ARG A 124 7.08 39.16 23.93
N GLU A 125 8.30 38.77 23.54
CA GLU A 125 9.48 39.65 23.60
C GLU A 125 9.31 40.92 22.77
N CYS A 126 8.74 40.78 21.56
CA CYS A 126 8.43 41.92 20.69
C CYS A 126 7.38 42.86 21.29
N CYS A 127 6.39 42.34 22.02
CA CYS A 127 5.42 43.15 22.75
C CYS A 127 6.09 43.93 23.89
N MET A 128 6.89 43.26 24.72
CA MET A 128 7.62 43.89 25.84
C MET A 128 8.51 45.05 25.35
N MET A 129 9.29 44.82 24.29
CA MET A 129 10.17 45.84 23.73
C MET A 129 9.39 47.05 23.18
N ARG A 130 8.23 46.81 22.57
CA ARG A 130 7.37 47.90 22.06
C ARG A 130 6.84 48.77 23.18
N GLU A 131 6.38 48.17 24.28
CA GLU A 131 5.91 48.89 25.47
C GLU A 131 7.04 49.74 26.08
N GLU A 132 8.24 49.17 26.21
CA GLU A 132 9.39 49.89 26.76
C GLU A 132 9.80 51.09 25.88
N ILE A 133 9.74 50.95 24.55
CA ILE A 133 9.96 52.05 23.61
C ILE A 133 8.89 53.15 23.78
N GLU A 134 7.62 52.79 23.97
CA GLU A 134 6.53 53.77 24.20
C GLU A 134 6.68 54.52 25.53
N HIS A 135 7.03 53.81 26.61
CA HIS A 135 7.26 54.41 27.93
C HIS A 135 8.48 55.35 27.93
N THR A 136 9.57 54.98 27.28
CA THR A 136 10.76 55.85 27.16
C THR A 136 10.51 57.06 26.25
N CYS A 137 9.65 56.93 25.24
CA CYS A 137 9.23 58.05 24.38
C CYS A 137 8.29 59.05 25.07
N THR A 138 7.48 58.61 26.04
CA THR A 138 6.59 59.50 26.82
C THR A 138 7.36 60.27 27.90
N HIS A 139 8.35 59.67 28.56
CA HIS A 139 9.23 60.37 29.50
C HIS A 139 10.14 61.43 28.82
N GLN A 140 10.51 61.26 27.55
CA GLN A 140 11.18 62.31 26.79
C GLN A 140 10.27 63.49 26.42
N LYS A 141 8.93 63.35 26.47
CA LYS A 141 8.00 64.46 26.19
C LYS A 141 7.82 65.41 27.39
N SER A 142 7.92 64.94 28.65
CA SER A 142 7.80 65.82 29.83
C SER A 142 9.06 66.65 30.13
N LYS A 143 10.24 66.20 29.67
CA LYS A 143 11.49 66.98 29.75
C LYS A 143 11.82 67.75 28.47
N ARG A 144 10.82 68.06 27.64
CA ARG A 144 11.02 68.83 26.39
C ARG A 144 10.99 70.34 26.64
N GLY A 145 11.82 70.77 27.58
CA GLY A 145 12.26 72.15 27.76
C GLY A 145 13.74 72.30 27.41
N LYS A 146 14.18 71.76 26.26
CA LYS A 146 15.39 72.12 25.48
C LYS A 146 15.51 71.12 24.31
N ALA A 147 15.75 71.62 23.10
CA ALA A 147 15.84 70.80 21.90
C ALA A 147 17.01 69.80 22.04
N SER A 148 16.70 68.51 22.19
CA SER A 148 17.76 67.49 22.32
C SER A 148 18.54 67.34 21.02
N MET A 149 19.86 67.22 21.17
CA MET A 149 20.88 67.06 20.13
C MET A 149 20.52 65.96 19.10
N TRP A 150 19.75 64.96 19.52
CA TRP A 150 19.19 63.88 18.71
C TRP A 150 18.34 64.34 17.52
N ARG A 151 17.61 65.45 17.65
CA ARG A 151 16.78 66.01 16.56
C ARG A 151 17.63 66.65 15.44
N LYS A 152 18.88 67.02 15.75
CA LYS A 152 19.86 67.55 14.78
C LYS A 152 20.53 66.42 14.00
N MET A 153 20.74 65.26 14.64
CA MET A 153 21.30 64.07 13.99
C MET A 153 20.30 63.40 13.03
N LYS A 154 19.00 63.29 13.41
CA LYS A 154 17.95 62.68 12.56
C LYS A 154 17.75 63.37 11.20
N ARG A 155 17.97 64.69 11.11
CA ARG A 155 17.87 65.44 9.84
C ARG A 155 19.08 65.25 8.92
N LYS A 156 20.19 64.69 9.40
CA LYS A 156 21.38 64.37 8.59
C LYS A 156 21.36 62.95 8.00
N LEU A 157 20.47 62.08 8.47
CA LEU A 157 20.37 60.68 8.01
C LEU A 157 19.17 60.42 7.09
N GLY A 158 18.50 61.45 6.56
CA GLY A 158 17.53 61.29 5.46
C GLY A 158 16.22 60.52 5.75
N CYS A 159 16.03 59.95 6.94
CA CYS A 159 14.80 59.20 7.25
C CYS A 159 13.65 60.11 7.67
N ALA A 160 12.86 60.59 6.69
CA ALA A 160 11.51 61.08 6.92
C ALA A 160 10.58 59.86 7.12
N SER A 161 10.31 59.51 8.38
CA SER A 161 9.33 58.48 8.71
C SER A 161 7.93 58.99 8.39
N SER A 162 7.46 58.68 7.18
CA SER A 162 6.05 58.69 6.80
C SER A 162 5.36 57.59 7.58
N THR A 163 4.62 57.95 8.62
CA THR A 163 3.69 57.04 9.31
C THR A 163 2.51 56.78 8.39
N HIS A 164 2.53 55.65 7.69
CA HIS A 164 1.31 55.04 7.17
C HIS A 164 0.94 53.90 8.13
N ASP A 165 -0.23 53.99 8.74
CA ASP A 165 -0.78 52.96 9.62
C ASP A 165 -0.95 51.65 8.85
N CYS A 166 -0.35 50.57 9.33
CA CYS A 166 -0.60 49.22 8.83
C CYS A 166 -1.75 48.61 9.63
N ASN A 167 -2.97 48.76 9.11
CA ASN A 167 -4.13 48.00 9.57
C ASN A 167 -4.14 46.62 8.87
N CYS A 168 -3.67 45.58 9.54
CA CYS A 168 -3.74 44.21 9.05
C CYS A 168 -4.98 43.50 9.64
N GLN A 169 -6.13 43.60 8.96
CA GLN A 169 -7.26 42.70 9.24
C GLN A 169 -7.19 41.46 8.33
N ALA A 170 -6.80 40.32 8.91
CA ALA A 170 -6.95 39.02 8.26
C ALA A 170 -8.42 38.57 8.37
N LYS A 171 -9.19 38.74 7.28
CA LYS A 171 -10.55 38.16 7.18
C LYS A 171 -10.44 36.66 6.91
N ARG A 172 -10.87 35.85 7.90
CA ARG A 172 -11.10 34.40 7.75
C ARG A 172 -12.27 34.18 6.78
N LYS A 173 -12.02 33.50 5.66
CA LYS A 173 -13.06 33.03 4.73
C LYS A 173 -13.61 31.70 5.26
N LYS A 174 -14.86 31.69 5.70
CA LYS A 174 -15.67 30.48 5.92
C LYS A 174 -16.07 29.94 4.54
N LYS A 175 -15.70 28.71 4.20
CA LYS A 175 -16.29 27.97 3.09
C LYS A 175 -17.40 27.08 3.65
N SER A 176 -18.58 27.23 3.04
CA SER A 176 -19.65 26.22 3.02
C SER A 176 -19.27 25.10 2.06
#